data_AF-A0A532EL60-F1
#
_entry.id   AF-A0A532EL60-F1
#
_cell.length_a   1.000
_cell.length_b   1.000
_cell.length_c   1.000
_cell.angle_alpha   90.00
_cell.angle_beta   90.00
_cell.angle_gamma   90.00
#
_symmetry.space_group_name_H-M   'P 1'
#
loop_
_entity.id
_entity.type
_entity.pdbx_description
1 polymer ?
#
loop_
_entity_poly.entity_id
_entity_poly.type
_entity_poly.pdbx_seq_one_letter_code
_entity_poly.pdbx_strand_id
1 'polypeptide(L)'
;VVVVERKWMTDEEFLSALTICRILPGANQINLAVFVGIKFGGVLGAVASCIGLVFVPMVVVLAMGWFYFTYSHVPAMKDVLHGMTPAAVAMTFAMAFKTGQKCLRVP
;
A
#
# COMPACT_ATOMS: atom_id res chain seq x y z
N VAL A 1 -7.56 8.93 1.22
CA VAL A 1 -8.57 8.17 0.46
C VAL A 1 -9.86 7.96 1.25
N VAL A 2 -9.89 7.15 2.32
CA VAL A 2 -11.16 6.77 3.00
C VAL A 2 -11.95 7.95 3.59
N VAL A 3 -11.26 8.96 4.15
CA VAL A 3 -11.89 10.16 4.73
C VAL A 3 -12.05 11.29 3.69
N VAL A 4 -10.95 11.73 3.10
CA VAL A 4 -10.94 12.92 2.21
C VAL A 4 -11.62 12.68 0.86
N GLU A 5 -11.51 11.47 0.31
CA GLU A 5 -11.83 11.20 -1.10
C GLU A 5 -13.14 10.42 -1.25
N ARG A 6 -13.34 9.41 -0.40
CA ARG A 6 -14.56 8.58 -0.40
C ARG A 6 -15.58 9.00 0.66
N LYS A 7 -15.21 9.83 1.64
CA LYS A 7 -16.06 10.27 2.78
C LYS A 7 -16.80 9.12 3.49
N TRP A 8 -16.16 7.96 3.52
CA TRP A 8 -16.70 6.73 4.11
C TRP A 8 -16.57 6.70 5.64
N MET A 9 -15.75 7.59 6.18
CA MET A 9 -15.52 7.78 7.62
C MET A 9 -15.28 9.27 7.88
N THR A 10 -15.66 9.75 9.05
CA THR A 10 -15.24 11.08 9.54
C THR A 10 -13.78 11.03 9.99
N ASP A 11 -13.11 12.19 10.09
CA ASP A 11 -11.73 12.25 10.58
C ASP A 11 -11.58 11.64 11.98
N GLU A 12 -12.56 11.88 12.86
CA GLU A 12 -12.58 11.34 14.23
C GLU A 12 -12.74 9.81 14.27
N GLU A 13 -13.63 9.26 13.45
CA GLU A 13 -13.80 7.81 13.33
C GLU A 13 -12.52 7.14 12.80
N PHE A 14 -11.87 7.78 11.83
CA PHE A 14 -10.62 7.27 11.25
C PHE A 14 -9.48 7.30 12.27
N LEU A 15 -9.33 8.39 13.01
CA LEU A 15 -8.32 8.51 14.06
C LEU A 15 -8.56 7.50 15.20
N SER A 16 -9.81 7.28 15.58
CA SER A 16 -10.18 6.28 16.59
C SER A 16 -9.85 4.87 16.11
N ALA A 17 -10.24 4.52 14.88
CA ALA A 17 -9.91 3.23 14.27
C ALA A 17 -8.39 3.03 14.13
N LEU A 18 -7.66 4.06 13.73
CA LEU A 18 -6.20 4.03 13.63
C LEU A 18 -5.54 3.81 15.00
N THR A 19 -6.07 4.43 16.05
CA THR A 19 -5.59 4.27 17.42
C THR A 19 -5.78 2.84 17.90
N ILE A 20 -6.97 2.26 17.67
CA ILE A 20 -7.24 0.84 17.96
C ILE A 20 -6.27 -0.05 17.19
N CYS A 21 -6.10 0.17 15.88
CA CYS A 21 -5.22 -0.64 15.03
C CYS A 21 -3.75 -0.61 15.45
N ARG A 22 -3.29 0.49 16.07
CA ARG A 22 -1.93 0.63 16.64
C ARG A 22 -1.72 -0.14 17.94
N ILE A 23 -2.79 -0.40 18.68
CA ILE A 23 -2.76 -1.20 19.92
C ILE A 23 -2.73 -2.70 19.58
N LEU A 24 -3.36 -3.11 18.48
CA LEU A 24 -3.27 -4.48 18.02
C LEU A 24 -1.85 -4.80 17.52
N PRO A 25 -1.22 -5.90 17.99
CA PRO A 25 0.07 -6.31 17.48
C PRO A 25 -0.06 -6.70 16.00
N GLY A 26 0.81 -6.15 15.15
CA GLY A 26 0.86 -6.48 13.73
C GLY A 26 1.09 -5.27 12.83
N ALA A 27 0.87 -5.45 11.53
CA ALA A 27 1.01 -4.37 10.56
C ALA A 27 -0.23 -3.46 10.61
N ASN A 28 -0.05 -2.21 11.08
CA ASN A 28 -1.11 -1.21 11.18
C ASN A 28 -1.96 -1.08 9.91
N GLN A 29 -1.33 -1.18 8.74
CA GLN A 29 -2.02 -1.08 7.45
C GLN A 29 -2.99 -2.25 7.21
N ILE A 30 -2.60 -3.46 7.62
CA ILE A 30 -3.44 -4.67 7.49
C ILE A 30 -4.59 -4.59 8.49
N ASN A 31 -4.32 -4.25 9.75
CA ASN A 31 -5.35 -4.09 10.78
C ASN A 31 -6.42 -3.08 10.36
N LEU A 32 -6.00 -1.95 9.78
CA LEU A 32 -6.93 -0.93 9.28
C LEU A 32 -7.74 -1.43 8.07
N ALA A 33 -7.11 -2.15 7.14
CA ALA A 33 -7.81 -2.74 5.99
C ALA A 33 -8.86 -3.78 6.41
N VAL A 34 -8.55 -4.60 7.42
CA VAL A 34 -9.48 -5.56 8.01
C VAL A 34 -10.60 -4.84 8.76
N PHE A 35 -10.28 -3.82 9.56
CA PHE A 35 -11.28 -3.02 10.27
C PHE A 35 -12.26 -2.35 9.32
N VAL A 36 -11.76 -1.74 8.23
CA VAL A 36 -12.60 -1.15 7.18
C VAL A 36 -13.41 -2.26 6.47
N GLY A 37 -12.81 -3.41 6.19
CA GLY A 37 -13.52 -4.57 5.62
C GLY A 37 -14.68 -5.03 6.49
N ILE A 38 -14.48 -5.14 7.81
CA ILE A 38 -15.53 -5.47 8.78
C ILE A 38 -16.61 -4.38 8.81
N LYS A 39 -16.22 -3.10 8.79
CA LYS A 39 -17.18 -1.98 8.84
C LYS A 39 -18.15 -2.00 7.64
N PHE A 40 -17.67 -2.31 6.44
CA PHE A 40 -18.48 -2.24 5.20
C PHE A 40 -19.13 -3.57 4.79
N GLY A 41 -18.58 -4.72 5.20
CA GLY A 41 -19.05 -6.03 4.76
C GLY A 41 -19.06 -7.12 5.84
N GLY A 42 -18.93 -6.75 7.12
CA GLY A 42 -18.87 -7.69 8.23
C GLY A 42 -17.72 -8.71 8.08
N VAL A 43 -17.93 -9.93 8.54
CA VAL A 43 -16.92 -11.00 8.49
C VAL A 43 -16.48 -11.31 7.05
N LEU A 44 -17.42 -11.28 6.10
CA LEU A 44 -17.12 -11.49 4.68
C LEU A 44 -16.25 -10.36 4.12
N GLY A 45 -16.51 -9.11 4.51
CA GLY A 45 -15.69 -7.96 4.15
C GLY A 45 -14.28 -8.05 4.71
N ALA A 46 -14.09 -8.60 5.91
CA ALA A 46 -12.78 -8.86 6.51
C ALA A 46 -11.95 -9.87 5.70
N VAL A 47 -12.60 -10.98 5.32
CA VAL A 47 -11.98 -12.02 4.50
C VAL A 47 -11.65 -11.48 3.11
N ALA A 48 -12.56 -10.73 2.51
CA ALA A 48 -12.36 -10.09 1.21
C ALA A 48 -11.20 -9.08 1.23
N SER A 49 -11.05 -8.28 2.30
CA SER A 49 -9.92 -7.35 2.40
C SER A 49 -8.59 -8.07 2.62
N CYS A 50 -8.54 -9.16 3.41
CA CYS A 50 -7.36 -10.01 3.50
C CYS A 50 -6.97 -10.64 2.15
N ILE A 51 -7.95 -11.25 1.46
CA ILE A 51 -7.72 -11.87 0.16
C ILE A 51 -7.27 -10.82 -0.85
N GLY A 52 -7.95 -9.68 -0.94
CA GLY A 52 -7.58 -8.60 -1.85
C GLY A 52 -6.16 -8.07 -1.60
N LEU A 53 -5.78 -7.93 -0.33
CA LEU A 53 -4.46 -7.43 0.06
C LEU A 53 -3.32 -8.35 -0.37
N VAL A 54 -3.55 -9.67 -0.45
CA VAL A 54 -2.56 -10.65 -0.91
C VAL A 54 -2.67 -10.91 -2.42
N PHE A 55 -3.90 -11.11 -2.90
CA PHE A 55 -4.18 -11.52 -4.28
C PHE A 55 -3.82 -10.44 -5.29
N VAL A 56 -4.12 -9.16 -5.01
CA VAL A 56 -3.83 -8.06 -5.93
C VAL A 56 -2.32 -7.93 -6.21
N PRO A 57 -1.44 -7.77 -5.21
CA PRO A 57 0.00 -7.69 -5.48
C PRO A 57 0.56 -8.98 -6.08
N MET A 58 0.04 -10.15 -5.70
CA MET A 58 0.43 -11.43 -6.32
C MET A 58 0.16 -11.43 -7.83
N VAL A 59 -1.06 -11.04 -8.25
CA VAL A 59 -1.42 -10.98 -9.68
C VAL A 59 -0.54 -9.97 -10.41
N VAL A 60 -0.26 -8.81 -9.82
CA VAL A 60 0.62 -7.80 -10.42
C VAL A 60 2.03 -8.36 -10.64
N VAL A 61 2.63 -8.98 -9.63
CA VAL A 61 3.99 -9.55 -9.73
C VAL A 61 4.03 -10.69 -10.76
N LEU A 62 3.02 -11.57 -10.77
CA LEU A 62 2.93 -12.65 -11.76
C LEU A 62 2.76 -12.11 -13.18
N ALA A 63 1.92 -11.09 -13.38
CA ALA A 63 1.74 -10.44 -14.67
C ALA A 63 3.04 -9.78 -15.16
N MET A 64 3.75 -9.08 -14.27
CA MET A 64 5.05 -8.51 -14.59
C MET A 64 6.09 -9.59 -14.91
N GLY A 65 6.12 -10.69 -14.16
CA GLY A 65 7.01 -11.83 -14.43
C GLY A 65 6.71 -12.48 -15.78
N TRP A 66 5.44 -12.69 -16.10
CA TRP A 66 5.02 -13.23 -17.40
C TRP A 66 5.43 -12.31 -18.56
N PHE A 67 5.24 -11.00 -18.40
CA PHE A 67 5.69 -10.01 -19.38
C PHE A 67 7.23 -10.03 -19.53
N TYR A 68 7.96 -10.14 -18.41
CA TYR A 68 9.41 -10.26 -18.42
C TYR A 68 9.88 -11.49 -19.21
N PHE A 69 9.33 -12.68 -18.95
CA PHE A 69 9.73 -13.90 -19.66
C PHE A 69 9.41 -13.83 -21.16
N THR A 70 8.24 -13.27 -21.52
CA THR A 70 7.79 -13.14 -22.92
C THR A 70 8.70 -12.20 -23.73
N TYR A 71 9.14 -11.08 -23.15
CA TYR A 71 9.97 -10.08 -23.82
C TYR A 71 11.45 -10.11 -23.40
N SER A 72 11.88 -11.20 -22.77
CA SER A 72 13.24 -11.38 -22.23
C SER A 72 14.34 -11.29 -23.30
N HIS A 73 14.01 -11.47 -24.58
CA HIS A 73 14.95 -11.42 -25.71
C HIS A 73 15.23 -9.99 -26.21
N VAL A 74 14.51 -8.98 -25.69
CA VAL A 74 14.72 -7.58 -26.10
C VAL A 74 15.77 -6.94 -25.20
N PRO A 75 16.89 -6.41 -25.75
CA PRO A 75 17.95 -5.79 -24.94
C PRO A 75 17.44 -4.61 -24.09
N ALA A 76 16.43 -3.88 -24.58
CA ALA A 76 15.80 -2.79 -23.84
C ALA A 76 15.13 -3.22 -22.52
N MET A 77 14.71 -4.48 -22.38
CA MET A 77 14.13 -4.99 -21.12
C MET A 77 15.17 -4.97 -19.99
N LYS A 78 16.43 -5.30 -20.30
CA LYS A 78 17.54 -5.29 -19.34
C LYS A 78 17.85 -3.88 -18.85
N ASP A 79 17.78 -2.89 -19.73
CA ASP A 79 18.01 -1.48 -19.38
C ASP A 79 16.89 -0.93 -18.48
N VAL A 80 15.63 -1.30 -18.76
CA VAL A 80 14.49 -0.94 -17.90
C VAL A 80 14.65 -1.51 -16.49
N LEU A 81 15.02 -2.80 -16.37
CA LEU A 81 15.27 -3.44 -15.08
C LEU A 81 16.43 -2.80 -14.32
N HIS A 82 17.52 -2.46 -15.00
CA HIS A 82 18.62 -1.71 -14.39
C HIS A 82 18.21 -0.29 -13.97
N GLY A 83 17.24 0.33 -14.64
CA GLY A 83 16.66 1.61 -14.24
C GLY A 83 15.72 1.51 -13.04
N MET A 84 15.11 0.35 -12.78
CA MET A 84 14.20 0.18 -11.65
C MET A 84 14.89 0.26 -10.28
N THR A 85 16.12 -0.25 -10.15
CA THR A 85 16.91 -0.18 -8.91
C THR A 85 17.17 1.25 -8.44
N PRO A 86 17.77 2.16 -9.25
CA PRO A 86 17.96 3.54 -8.84
C PRO A 86 16.63 4.29 -8.68
N ALA A 87 15.60 3.96 -9.46
CA ALA A 87 14.27 4.53 -9.28
C ALA A 87 13.64 4.18 -7.93
N ALA A 88 13.77 2.93 -7.48
CA ALA A 88 13.29 2.51 -6.17
C ALA A 88 14.03 3.25 -5.04
N VAL A 89 15.36 3.36 -5.13
CA VAL A 89 16.17 4.14 -4.17
C VAL A 89 15.73 5.61 -4.13
N ALA A 90 15.55 6.23 -5.30
CA ALA A 90 15.09 7.61 -5.40
C ALA A 90 13.68 7.79 -4.80
N MET A 91 12.77 6.84 -5.02
CA MET A 91 11.42 6.87 -4.46
C MET A 91 11.43 6.77 -2.92
N THR A 92 12.21 5.83 -2.38
CA THR A 92 12.39 5.70 -0.93
C THR A 92 13.00 6.96 -0.33
N PHE A 93 14.02 7.52 -0.97
CA PHE A 93 14.66 8.76 -0.52
C PHE A 93 13.68 9.95 -0.57
N ALA A 94 12.91 10.09 -1.65
CA ALA A 94 11.90 11.13 -1.77
C ALA A 94 10.83 11.02 -0.69
N MET A 95 10.39 9.80 -0.34
CA MET A 95 9.46 9.58 0.77
C MET A 95 10.08 9.95 2.13
N ALA A 96 11.34 9.58 2.36
CA ALA A 96 12.07 9.95 3.57
C ALA A 96 12.20 11.47 3.70
N PHE A 97 12.60 12.15 2.62
CA PHE A 97 12.75 13.61 2.59
C PHE A 97 11.42 14.32 2.83
N LYS A 98 10.35 13.90 2.14
CA LYS A 98 9.00 14.47 2.30
C LYS A 98 8.46 14.29 3.73
N THR A 99 8.71 13.13 4.34
CA THR A 99 8.31 12.86 5.72
C THR A 99 9.14 13.67 6.72
N GLY A 100 10.46 13.75 6.52
CA GLY A 100 11.35 14.56 7.36
C GLY A 100 11.04 16.05 7.32
N GLN A 101 10.77 16.61 6.12
CA GLN A 101 10.34 18.00 5.98
C GLN A 101 9.04 18.29 6.73
N LYS A 102 8.08 17.35 6.74
CA LYS A 102 6.84 17.51 7.51
C LYS A 102 7.11 17.55 9.00
N CYS A 103 7.99 16.70 9.52
CA CYS A 103 8.37 16.71 10.94
C CYS A 103 9.12 17.98 11.35
N LEU A 104 9.98 18.52 10.49
CA LEU A 104 10.73 19.76 10.74
C LEU A 104 9.90 21.05 10.61
N ARG A 105 8.74 20.98 9.94
CA ARG A 105 7.84 22.12 9.72
C ARG A 105 6.72 22.20 10.76
N VAL A 106 6.69 21.29 11.73
CA VAL A 106 5.81 21.38 12.90
C VAL A 106 6.56 22.22 13.95
N PRO A 107 6.03 23.39 14.38
CA PRO A 107 6.54 24.09 15.56
C PRO A 107 6.24 23.31 16.84
#